data_AF-A0A4R3HQG7-F1
#
_entry.id   AF-A0A4R3HQG7-F1
#
_cell.length_a   1.000
_cell.length_b   1.000
_cell.length_c   1.000
_cell.angle_alpha   90.00
_cell.angle_beta   90.00
_cell.angle_gamma   90.00
#
_symmetry.space_group_name_H-M   'P 1'
#
loop_
_entity.id
_entity.type
_entity.pdbx_description
1 polymer ?
#
loop_
_entity_poly.entity_id
_entity_poly.type
_entity_poly.pdbx_seq_one_letter_code
_entity_poly.pdbx_strand_id
1 'polypeptide(L)'
;MPARRPVVMPPRDLEGAIAATSELCGHPLSPSAVALLAKDLEKLDRSSVLKALARCRMELHGSLNIGEILVRIDDGRPDADEAWAMLPATEANSVVWTDEMAQSWVKVQPLLQKGELVLARRLFEESYTHAVLIARCKREKVVWTPSLGSDPQEREMVLQDALEKERLPVSYVKELLPYRSLSTHSSHLLAQIRLKKIP
;
A
#
# COMPACT_ATOMS: atom_id res chain seq x y z
N MET A 1 -46.81 -22.85 15.55
CA MET A 1 -45.61 -22.23 16.12
C MET A 1 -44.53 -22.23 15.04
N PRO A 2 -44.28 -21.14 14.30
CA PRO A 2 -43.20 -21.11 13.33
C PRO A 2 -41.86 -21.12 14.06
N ALA A 3 -40.98 -22.04 13.68
CA ALA A 3 -39.63 -22.16 14.20
C ALA A 3 -38.89 -20.82 14.03
N ARG A 4 -38.39 -20.25 15.13
CA ARG A 4 -37.49 -19.08 15.08
C ARG A 4 -36.29 -19.46 14.22
N ARG A 5 -36.11 -18.77 13.09
CA ARG A 5 -34.87 -18.84 12.32
C ARG A 5 -33.71 -18.46 13.26
N PRO A 6 -32.59 -19.20 13.25
CA PRO A 6 -31.43 -18.82 14.03
C PRO A 6 -31.00 -17.41 13.62
N VAL A 7 -30.84 -16.54 14.62
CA VAL A 7 -30.24 -15.22 14.45
C VAL A 7 -28.78 -15.47 14.11
N VAL A 8 -28.42 -15.32 12.83
CA VAL A 8 -27.02 -15.39 12.39
C VAL A 8 -26.33 -14.16 12.98
N MET A 9 -25.56 -14.35 14.04
CA MET A 9 -24.66 -13.33 14.54
C MET A 9 -23.67 -12.97 13.42
N PRO A 10 -23.30 -11.69 13.25
CA PRO A 10 -22.22 -11.35 12.34
C PRO A 10 -20.99 -12.17 12.75
N PRO A 11 -20.32 -12.84 11.80
CA PRO A 11 -19.32 -13.83 12.12
C PRO A 11 -18.17 -13.16 12.87
N ARG A 12 -17.99 -13.55 14.13
CA ARG A 12 -16.83 -13.12 14.95
C ARG A 12 -15.53 -13.74 14.45
N ASP A 13 -15.59 -14.67 13.51
CA ASP A 13 -14.48 -15.46 13.00
C ASP A 13 -14.27 -15.20 11.50
N LEU A 14 -13.01 -15.22 11.07
CA LEU A 14 -12.60 -14.85 9.70
C LEU A 14 -13.30 -15.72 8.64
N GLU A 15 -13.48 -17.00 8.93
CA GLU A 15 -14.18 -17.96 8.06
C GLU A 15 -15.61 -17.51 7.74
N GLY A 16 -16.37 -17.08 8.75
CA GLY A 16 -17.74 -16.65 8.51
C GLY A 16 -17.78 -15.35 7.70
N ALA A 17 -16.81 -14.45 7.88
CA ALA A 17 -16.72 -13.23 7.06
C ALA A 17 -16.42 -13.55 5.59
N ILE A 18 -15.58 -14.55 5.32
CA ILE A 18 -15.28 -15.06 3.98
C ILE A 18 -16.52 -15.72 3.38
N ALA A 19 -17.18 -16.60 4.12
CA ALA A 19 -18.39 -17.30 3.68
C ALA A 19 -19.49 -16.30 3.26
N ALA A 20 -19.82 -15.35 4.14
CA ALA A 20 -20.80 -14.31 3.86
C ALA A 20 -20.41 -13.42 2.67
N THR A 21 -19.12 -13.10 2.53
CA THR A 21 -18.65 -12.30 1.39
C THR A 21 -18.79 -13.08 0.08
N SER A 22 -18.44 -14.38 0.06
CA SER A 22 -18.59 -15.22 -1.15
C SER A 22 -20.05 -15.39 -1.57
N GLU A 23 -20.96 -15.51 -0.61
CA GLU A 23 -22.40 -15.60 -0.86
C GLU A 23 -22.95 -14.30 -1.46
N LEU A 24 -22.55 -13.14 -0.92
CA LEU A 24 -22.94 -11.84 -1.45
C LEU A 24 -22.34 -11.53 -2.83
N CYS A 25 -21.17 -12.08 -3.15
CA CYS A 25 -20.59 -12.01 -4.49
C CYS A 25 -21.25 -12.96 -5.50
N GLY A 26 -22.22 -13.79 -5.07
CA GLY A 26 -23.02 -14.67 -5.95
C GLY A 26 -22.43 -16.07 -6.16
N HIS A 27 -21.29 -16.38 -5.55
CA HIS A 27 -20.57 -17.65 -5.72
C HIS A 27 -20.15 -18.20 -4.36
N PRO A 28 -21.06 -18.88 -3.63
CA PRO A 28 -20.76 -19.38 -2.30
C PRO A 28 -19.65 -20.44 -2.35
N LEU A 29 -18.70 -20.32 -1.42
CA LEU A 29 -17.61 -21.29 -1.26
C LEU A 29 -18.03 -22.47 -0.37
N SER A 30 -17.42 -23.64 -0.59
CA SER A 30 -17.59 -24.78 0.31
C SER A 30 -16.91 -24.52 1.67
N PRO A 31 -17.34 -25.18 2.76
CA PRO A 31 -16.70 -25.02 4.07
C PRO A 31 -15.20 -25.29 4.05
N SER A 32 -14.74 -26.30 3.30
CA SER A 32 -13.32 -26.61 3.15
C SER A 32 -12.56 -25.51 2.41
N ALA A 33 -13.17 -24.90 1.39
CA ALA A 33 -12.57 -23.77 0.66
C ALA A 33 -12.46 -22.52 1.55
N VAL A 34 -13.50 -22.24 2.36
CA VAL A 34 -13.48 -21.16 3.35
C VAL A 34 -12.37 -21.35 4.38
N ALA A 35 -12.22 -22.55 4.93
CA ALA A 35 -11.17 -22.86 5.92
C ALA A 35 -9.75 -22.72 5.34
N LEU A 36 -9.53 -23.19 4.10
CA LEU A 36 -8.25 -23.01 3.41
C LEU A 36 -7.94 -21.52 3.17
N LEU A 37 -8.92 -20.77 2.68
CA LEU A 37 -8.76 -19.35 2.42
C LEU A 37 -8.52 -18.55 3.72
N ALA A 38 -9.21 -18.89 4.81
CA ALA A 38 -8.98 -18.29 6.12
C ALA A 38 -7.56 -18.55 6.63
N LYS A 39 -7.06 -19.78 6.47
CA LYS A 39 -5.69 -20.17 6.84
C LYS A 39 -4.64 -19.41 6.02
N ASP A 40 -4.87 -19.17 4.74
CA ASP A 40 -3.95 -18.41 3.91
C ASP A 40 -3.86 -16.93 4.33
N LEU A 41 -4.97 -16.38 4.82
CA LEU A 41 -5.10 -15.00 5.27
C LEU A 41 -4.70 -14.78 6.74
N GLU A 42 -4.57 -15.84 7.54
CA GLU A 42 -4.29 -15.77 8.99
C GLU A 42 -3.02 -14.98 9.34
N LYS A 43 -2.03 -14.98 8.43
CA LYS A 43 -0.75 -14.27 8.63
C LYS A 43 -0.80 -12.78 8.28
N LEU A 44 -1.91 -12.31 7.70
CA LEU A 44 -2.11 -10.91 7.35
C LEU A 44 -2.81 -10.18 8.49
N ASP A 45 -2.70 -8.85 8.51
CA ASP A 45 -3.43 -8.07 9.49
C ASP A 45 -4.95 -8.28 9.32
N ARG A 46 -5.60 -8.69 10.41
CA ARG A 46 -7.02 -9.05 10.39
C ARG A 46 -7.91 -7.87 10.00
N SER A 47 -7.58 -6.66 10.44
CA SER A 47 -8.34 -5.46 10.10
C SER A 47 -8.22 -5.16 8.60
N SER A 48 -7.02 -5.23 8.03
CA SER A 48 -6.81 -5.07 6.59
C SER A 48 -7.57 -6.11 5.76
N VAL A 49 -7.59 -7.38 6.18
CA VAL A 49 -8.36 -8.43 5.48
C VAL A 49 -9.87 -8.16 5.53
N LEU A 50 -10.40 -7.75 6.69
CA LEU A 50 -11.83 -7.45 6.81
C LEU A 50 -12.25 -6.24 5.96
N LYS A 51 -11.40 -5.21 5.87
CA LYS A 51 -11.60 -4.07 4.95
C LYS A 51 -11.54 -4.51 3.49
N ALA A 52 -10.59 -5.37 3.12
CA ALA A 52 -10.51 -5.92 1.76
C ALA A 52 -11.77 -6.72 1.39
N LEU A 53 -12.26 -7.58 2.30
CA LEU A 53 -13.52 -8.29 2.12
C LEU A 53 -14.72 -7.35 1.98
N ALA A 54 -14.73 -6.22 2.70
CA ALA A 54 -15.76 -5.20 2.54
C ALA A 54 -15.76 -4.59 1.15
N ARG A 55 -14.58 -4.30 0.61
CA ARG A 55 -14.44 -3.83 -0.77
C ARG A 55 -14.84 -4.89 -1.79
N CYS A 56 -14.51 -6.17 -1.57
CA CYS A 56 -14.99 -7.26 -2.42
C CYS A 56 -16.52 -7.25 -2.53
N ARG A 57 -17.25 -7.04 -1.44
CA ARG A 57 -18.73 -6.98 -1.48
C ARG A 57 -19.29 -5.82 -2.32
N MET A 58 -18.51 -4.76 -2.52
CA MET A 58 -18.94 -3.57 -3.26
C MET A 58 -18.50 -3.62 -4.74
N GLU A 59 -17.33 -4.20 -5.01
CA GLU A 59 -16.65 -4.10 -6.31
C GLU A 59 -16.58 -5.43 -7.07
N LEU A 60 -16.64 -6.57 -6.38
CA LEU A 60 -16.43 -7.90 -7.00
C LEU A 60 -17.76 -8.52 -7.41
N HIS A 61 -17.88 -8.80 -8.71
CA HIS A 61 -18.97 -9.58 -9.31
C HIS A 61 -18.39 -10.89 -9.85
N GLY A 62 -18.20 -11.88 -8.97
CA GLY A 62 -17.58 -13.15 -9.35
C GLY A 62 -17.13 -13.99 -8.16
N SER A 63 -16.35 -15.03 -8.45
CA SER A 63 -15.86 -15.96 -7.44
C SER A 63 -14.80 -15.32 -6.54
N LEU A 64 -15.07 -15.29 -5.23
CA LEU A 64 -14.11 -14.82 -4.23
C LEU A 64 -12.91 -15.78 -4.16
N ASN A 65 -11.72 -15.26 -4.43
CA ASN A 65 -10.46 -15.99 -4.29
C ASN A 65 -9.41 -15.12 -3.57
N ILE A 66 -8.28 -15.73 -3.22
CA ILE A 66 -7.20 -15.03 -2.50
C ILE A 66 -6.67 -13.81 -3.28
N GLY A 67 -6.53 -13.89 -4.60
CA GLY A 67 -6.06 -12.79 -5.43
C GLY A 67 -6.98 -11.57 -5.35
N GLU A 68 -8.30 -11.78 -5.43
CA GLU A 68 -9.29 -10.69 -5.30
C GLU A 68 -9.23 -9.98 -3.95
N ILE A 69 -8.87 -10.72 -2.90
CA ILE A 69 -8.69 -10.17 -1.55
C ILE A 69 -7.36 -9.41 -1.50
N LEU A 70 -6.25 -10.01 -1.94
CA LEU A 70 -4.91 -9.41 -1.89
C LEU A 70 -4.81 -8.11 -2.68
N VAL A 71 -5.44 -8.01 -3.85
CA VAL A 71 -5.45 -6.76 -4.63
C VAL A 71 -6.13 -5.61 -3.87
N ARG A 72 -7.07 -5.92 -2.97
CA ARG A 72 -7.84 -4.95 -2.19
C ARG A 72 -7.32 -4.70 -0.78
N ILE A 73 -6.26 -5.40 -0.36
CA ILE A 73 -5.60 -5.14 0.91
C ILE A 73 -4.91 -3.79 0.86
N ASP A 74 -5.15 -3.01 1.91
CA ASP A 74 -4.37 -1.83 2.23
C ASP A 74 -3.25 -2.23 3.20
N ASP A 75 -2.02 -2.24 2.68
CA ASP A 75 -0.77 -2.55 3.35
C ASP A 75 0.15 -1.32 3.47
N GLY A 76 -0.38 -0.12 3.25
CA GLY A 76 0.35 1.15 3.30
C GLY A 76 1.13 1.51 2.04
N ARG A 77 1.04 0.69 0.98
CA ARG A 77 1.56 1.03 -0.35
C ARG A 77 0.57 1.97 -1.07
N PRO A 78 1.04 2.98 -1.82
CA PRO A 78 0.17 3.85 -2.60
C PRO A 78 -0.52 3.07 -3.73
N ASP A 79 -1.65 3.56 -4.22
CA ASP A 79 -2.23 3.02 -5.45
C ASP A 79 -1.38 3.41 -6.67
N ALA A 80 -1.71 2.88 -7.85
CA ALA A 80 -0.90 3.07 -9.05
C ALA A 80 -0.86 4.54 -9.52
N ASP A 81 -1.94 5.30 -9.33
CA ASP A 81 -2.04 6.69 -9.74
C ASP A 81 -1.25 7.59 -8.78
N GLU A 82 -1.39 7.36 -7.46
CA GLU A 82 -0.59 8.01 -6.43
C GLU A 82 0.89 7.70 -6.60
N ALA A 83 1.23 6.42 -6.83
CA ALA A 83 2.60 5.99 -7.06
C ALA A 83 3.19 6.68 -8.29
N TRP A 84 2.44 6.78 -9.39
CA TRP A 84 2.87 7.49 -10.59
C TRP A 84 3.12 8.98 -10.32
N ALA A 85 2.21 9.63 -9.58
CA ALA A 85 2.34 11.05 -9.22
C ALA A 85 3.55 11.34 -8.31
N MET A 86 4.04 10.33 -7.57
CA MET A 86 5.22 10.43 -6.73
C MET A 86 6.54 10.26 -7.49
N LEU A 87 6.53 9.78 -8.74
CA LEU A 87 7.76 9.50 -9.46
C LEU A 87 8.52 10.78 -9.84
N PRO A 88 9.85 10.79 -9.74
CA PRO A 88 10.66 11.94 -10.11
C PRO A 88 10.61 12.17 -11.62
N ALA A 89 10.55 13.42 -12.07
CA ALA A 89 10.59 13.70 -13.53
C ALA A 89 11.99 13.46 -14.12
N THR A 90 13.05 13.66 -13.33
CA THR A 90 14.45 13.53 -13.73
C THR A 90 15.29 12.93 -12.60
N GLU A 91 16.50 12.43 -12.88
CA GLU A 91 17.43 11.94 -11.86
C GLU A 91 17.93 13.04 -10.90
N ALA A 92 17.74 14.32 -11.26
CA ALA A 92 18.05 15.43 -10.39
C ALA A 92 17.04 15.59 -9.24
N ASN A 93 15.85 15.00 -9.40
CA ASN A 93 14.75 15.08 -8.44
C ASN A 93 14.88 14.04 -7.32
N SER A 94 14.35 14.37 -6.15
CA SER A 94 14.34 13.46 -5.01
C SER A 94 12.99 12.74 -4.91
N VAL A 95 12.98 11.51 -4.39
CA VAL A 95 11.74 10.75 -4.17
C VAL A 95 11.92 9.79 -2.99
N VAL A 96 10.87 9.60 -2.19
CA VAL A 96 10.76 8.46 -1.27
C VAL A 96 9.74 7.51 -1.85
N TRP A 97 10.21 6.34 -2.30
CA TRP A 97 9.40 5.36 -3.02
C TRP A 97 9.48 3.99 -2.37
N THR A 98 8.63 3.06 -2.81
CA THR A 98 8.74 1.65 -2.42
C THR A 98 9.65 0.89 -3.38
N ASP A 99 10.08 -0.30 -2.99
CA ASP A 99 10.85 -1.19 -3.87
C ASP A 99 10.07 -1.53 -5.16
N GLU A 100 8.74 -1.70 -5.08
CA GLU A 100 7.90 -1.98 -6.25
C GLU A 100 7.81 -0.78 -7.20
N MET A 101 7.77 0.44 -6.66
CA MET A 101 7.85 1.67 -7.44
C MET A 101 9.20 1.78 -8.15
N ALA A 102 10.31 1.55 -7.45
CA ALA A 102 11.65 1.62 -8.01
C ALA A 102 11.85 0.57 -9.13
N GLN A 103 11.40 -0.66 -8.93
CA GLN A 103 11.44 -1.72 -9.94
C GLN A 103 10.63 -1.36 -11.20
N SER A 104 9.51 -0.67 -11.03
CA SER A 104 8.64 -0.27 -12.14
C SER A 104 9.16 0.99 -12.85
N TRP A 105 9.78 1.89 -12.10
CA TRP A 105 10.42 3.11 -12.61
C TRP A 105 11.50 2.80 -13.66
N VAL A 106 12.39 1.86 -13.36
CA VAL A 106 13.48 1.46 -14.28
C VAL A 106 12.94 1.00 -15.64
N LYS A 107 11.76 0.37 -15.70
CA LYS A 107 11.17 -0.11 -16.95
C LYS A 107 10.61 1.00 -17.82
N VAL A 108 10.17 2.11 -17.22
CA VAL A 108 9.51 3.21 -17.93
C VAL A 108 10.44 4.36 -18.27
N GLN A 109 11.61 4.44 -17.64
CA GLN A 109 12.63 5.45 -17.89
C GLN A 109 12.98 5.63 -19.39
N PRO A 110 13.15 4.55 -20.21
CA PRO A 110 13.43 4.70 -21.64
C PRO A 110 12.27 5.33 -22.44
N LEU A 111 11.02 5.12 -22.01
CA LEU A 111 9.83 5.71 -22.65
C LEU A 111 9.72 7.20 -22.28
N LEU A 112 10.01 7.54 -21.02
CA LEU A 112 10.04 8.92 -20.55
C LEU A 112 11.10 9.75 -21.28
N GLN A 113 12.30 9.19 -21.49
CA GLN A 113 13.37 9.85 -22.25
C GLN A 113 12.99 10.11 -23.71
N LYS A 114 12.11 9.30 -24.30
CA LYS A 114 11.55 9.48 -25.64
C LYS A 114 10.35 10.44 -25.68
N GLY A 115 9.86 10.90 -24.52
CA GLY A 115 8.66 11.72 -24.41
C GLY A 115 7.35 10.95 -24.54
N GLU A 116 7.37 9.61 -24.49
CA GLU A 116 6.19 8.75 -24.65
C GLU A 116 5.41 8.60 -23.32
N LEU A 117 4.94 9.72 -22.76
CA LEU A 117 4.35 9.76 -21.41
C LEU A 117 3.15 8.82 -21.20
N VAL A 118 2.26 8.71 -22.20
CA VAL A 118 1.07 7.85 -22.10
C VAL A 118 1.45 6.37 -22.04
N LEU A 119 2.43 5.95 -22.85
CA LEU A 119 2.92 4.58 -22.86
C LEU A 119 3.70 4.28 -21.57
N ALA A 120 4.51 5.24 -21.10
CA ALA A 120 5.23 5.13 -19.84
C ALA A 120 4.27 4.94 -18.66
N ARG A 121 3.22 5.76 -18.56
CA ARG A 121 2.23 5.66 -17.49
C ARG A 121 1.53 4.30 -17.49
N ARG A 122 1.04 3.86 -18.65
CA ARG A 122 0.37 2.55 -18.77
C ARG A 122 1.29 1.40 -18.37
N LEU A 123 2.54 1.42 -18.83
CA LEU A 123 3.53 0.38 -18.48
C LEU A 123 3.88 0.42 -16.99
N PHE A 124 3.95 1.61 -16.39
CA PHE A 124 4.19 1.76 -14.97
C PHE A 124 3.04 1.16 -14.16
N GLU A 125 1.80 1.56 -14.43
CA GLU A 125 0.61 1.08 -13.72
C GLU A 125 0.51 -0.45 -13.76
N GLU A 126 0.76 -1.06 -14.92
CA GLU A 126 0.80 -2.51 -15.09
C GLU A 126 1.94 -3.16 -14.29
N SER A 127 3.17 -2.66 -14.44
CA SER A 127 4.34 -3.21 -13.75
C SER A 127 4.22 -3.08 -12.23
N TYR A 128 3.75 -1.93 -11.76
CA TYR A 128 3.62 -1.62 -10.34
C TYR A 128 2.54 -2.49 -9.70
N THR A 129 1.34 -2.56 -10.30
CA THR A 129 0.25 -3.40 -9.79
C THR A 129 0.68 -4.87 -9.69
N HIS A 130 1.41 -5.37 -10.69
CA HIS A 130 1.93 -6.72 -10.68
C HIS A 130 3.01 -6.93 -9.60
N ALA A 131 3.94 -5.98 -9.42
CA ALA A 131 4.97 -6.04 -8.38
C ALA A 131 4.36 -6.02 -6.97
N VAL A 132 3.36 -5.17 -6.73
CA VAL A 132 2.62 -5.11 -5.46
C VAL A 132 1.90 -6.43 -5.19
N LEU A 133 1.26 -7.03 -6.19
CA LEU A 133 0.61 -8.34 -6.02
C LEU A 133 1.61 -9.43 -5.64
N ILE A 134 2.79 -9.46 -6.28
CA ILE A 134 3.86 -10.41 -5.93
C ILE A 134 4.31 -10.21 -4.48
N ALA A 135 4.57 -8.96 -4.07
CA ALA A 135 5.00 -8.64 -2.72
C ALA A 135 3.95 -9.09 -1.68
N ARG A 136 2.66 -8.86 -1.96
CA ARG A 136 1.55 -9.31 -1.11
C ARG A 136 1.44 -10.83 -1.04
N CYS A 137 1.58 -11.53 -2.17
CA CYS A 137 1.63 -13.00 -2.21
C CYS A 137 2.79 -13.55 -1.37
N LYS A 138 3.96 -12.90 -1.42
CA LYS A 138 5.14 -13.25 -0.61
C LYS A 138 5.07 -12.78 0.84
N ARG A 139 4.06 -11.96 1.18
CA ARG A 139 3.88 -11.31 2.49
C ARG A 139 5.06 -10.40 2.86
N GLU A 140 5.63 -9.75 1.87
CA GLU A 140 6.69 -8.76 2.04
C GLU A 140 6.10 -7.45 2.56
N LYS A 141 6.62 -6.98 3.70
CA LYS A 141 6.26 -5.67 4.24
C LYS A 141 6.69 -4.58 3.26
N VAL A 142 5.94 -3.48 3.22
CA VAL A 142 6.36 -2.30 2.46
C VAL A 142 7.70 -1.80 2.99
N VAL A 143 8.63 -1.55 2.06
CA VAL A 143 9.94 -0.96 2.34
C VAL A 143 9.97 0.39 1.63
N TRP A 144 10.17 1.46 2.40
CA TRP A 144 10.30 2.81 1.88
C TRP A 144 11.77 3.20 1.83
N THR A 145 12.22 3.61 0.65
CA THR A 145 13.62 3.96 0.39
C THR A 145 13.69 5.34 -0.26
N PRO A 146 14.53 6.26 0.26
CA PRO A 146 14.78 7.54 -0.37
C PRO A 146 15.80 7.40 -1.51
N SER A 147 15.47 7.98 -2.67
CA SER A 147 16.39 8.28 -3.77
C SER A 147 16.60 9.80 -3.82
N LEU A 148 17.81 10.25 -3.52
CA LEU A 148 18.08 11.67 -3.28
C LEU A 148 18.78 12.29 -4.48
N GLY A 149 18.09 13.22 -5.12
CA GLY A 149 18.61 14.02 -6.22
C GLY A 149 19.59 15.11 -5.75
N SER A 150 19.97 15.99 -6.68
CA SER A 150 20.99 17.02 -6.44
C SER A 150 20.43 18.32 -5.83
N ASP A 151 19.12 18.55 -5.91
CA ASP A 151 18.46 19.73 -5.34
C ASP A 151 18.28 19.59 -3.81
N PRO A 152 18.92 20.43 -2.97
CA PRO A 152 18.79 20.37 -1.52
C PRO A 152 17.40 20.74 -0.99
N GLN A 153 16.68 21.66 -1.64
CA GLN A 153 15.36 22.11 -1.19
C GLN A 153 14.32 21.02 -1.46
N GLU A 154 14.36 20.44 -2.66
CA GLU A 154 13.49 19.33 -3.02
C GLU A 154 13.73 18.11 -2.14
N ARG A 155 15.01 17.81 -1.85
CA ARG A 155 15.40 16.75 -0.92
C ARG A 155 14.76 16.94 0.46
N GLU A 156 14.81 18.15 1.01
CA GLU A 156 14.21 18.45 2.31
C GLU A 156 12.69 18.26 2.28
N MET A 157 12.02 18.78 1.25
CA MET A 157 10.56 18.66 1.08
C MET A 157 10.10 17.20 1.00
N VAL A 158 10.78 16.38 0.19
CA VAL A 158 10.45 14.96 0.00
C VAL A 158 10.68 14.14 1.27
N LEU A 159 11.74 14.44 2.02
CA LEU A 159 12.02 13.79 3.30
C LEU A 159 11.03 14.21 4.39
N GLN A 160 10.56 15.46 4.38
CA GLN A 160 9.51 15.93 5.29
C GLN A 160 8.16 15.25 5.02
N ASP A 161 7.72 15.18 3.77
CA ASP A 161 6.49 14.47 3.38
C ASP A 161 6.53 13.01 3.85
N ALA A 162 7.68 12.35 3.71
CA ALA A 162 7.88 10.99 4.16
C ALA A 162 7.82 10.84 5.70
N LEU A 163 8.18 11.87 6.47
CA LEU A 163 8.01 11.87 7.93
C LEU A 163 6.56 12.07 8.33
N GLU A 164 5.86 13.03 7.71
CA GLU A 164 4.46 13.33 8.00
C GLU A 164 3.56 12.12 7.75
N LYS A 165 3.86 11.37 6.69
CA LYS A 165 3.15 10.14 6.31
C LYS A 165 3.69 8.88 7.02
N GLU A 166 4.62 9.03 7.96
CA GLU A 166 5.26 7.93 8.70
C GLU A 166 5.91 6.85 7.82
N ARG A 167 6.31 7.21 6.59
CA ARG A 167 6.97 6.33 5.63
C ARG A 167 8.42 6.06 6.00
N LEU A 168 9.09 7.04 6.60
CA LEU A 168 10.47 6.92 7.10
C LEU A 168 10.56 7.28 8.59
N PRO A 169 11.49 6.67 9.35
CA PRO A 169 11.71 7.04 10.73
C PRO A 169 12.49 8.35 10.86
N VAL A 170 12.16 9.12 11.90
CA VAL A 170 12.80 10.41 12.22
C VAL A 170 14.33 10.34 12.30
N SER A 171 14.87 9.26 12.87
CA SER A 171 16.32 9.07 12.98
C SER A 171 16.98 8.99 11.60
N TYR A 172 16.37 8.23 10.69
CA TYR A 172 16.91 8.02 9.35
C TYR A 172 16.85 9.31 8.52
N VAL A 173 15.74 10.05 8.59
CA VAL A 173 15.64 11.33 7.88
C VAL A 173 16.67 12.36 8.36
N LYS A 174 16.97 12.40 9.67
CA LYS A 174 18.02 13.29 10.20
C LYS A 174 19.41 13.02 9.64
N GLU A 175 19.73 11.78 9.32
CA GLU A 175 21.01 11.41 8.71
C GLU A 175 21.11 11.82 7.24
N LEU A 176 19.97 11.92 6.55
CA LEU A 176 19.89 12.22 5.11
C LEU A 176 19.79 13.71 4.79
N LEU A 177 19.41 14.54 5.77
CA LEU A 177 19.34 15.99 5.62
C LEU A 177 20.77 16.58 5.70
N PRO A 178 21.27 17.25 4.65
CA PRO A 178 22.53 17.97 4.74
C PRO A 178 22.40 19.06 5.81
N TYR A 179 23.40 19.21 6.67
CA TYR A 179 23.42 20.09 7.86
C TYR A 179 23.27 21.61 7.58
N ARG A 180 22.92 22.03 6.37
CA ARG A 180 22.63 23.45 6.10
C ARG A 180 21.25 23.80 6.60
N SER A 181 21.23 24.29 7.84
CA SER A 181 20.09 24.89 8.52
C SER A 181 18.78 24.17 8.20
N LEU A 182 18.48 23.09 8.94
CA LEU A 182 17.10 22.62 9.06
C LEU A 182 16.23 23.86 9.07
N SER A 183 15.36 24.01 8.07
CA SER A 183 14.50 25.19 8.04
C SER A 183 13.78 25.28 9.40
N THR A 184 13.44 26.48 9.86
CA THR A 184 12.73 26.65 11.14
C THR A 184 11.51 25.71 11.22
N HIS A 185 10.88 25.46 10.07
CA HIS A 185 9.78 24.51 9.91
C HIS A 185 10.20 23.05 10.17
N SER A 186 11.29 22.57 9.56
CA SER A 186 11.83 21.21 9.75
C SER A 186 12.20 20.94 11.20
N SER A 187 12.82 21.93 11.85
CA SER A 187 13.19 21.85 13.26
C SER A 187 11.97 21.76 14.17
N HIS A 188 10.92 22.53 13.86
CA HIS A 188 9.66 22.51 14.59
C HIS A 188 8.91 21.18 14.42
N LEU A 189 8.83 20.63 13.21
CA LEU A 189 8.19 19.34 12.93
C LEU A 189 8.91 18.19 13.66
N LEU A 190 10.24 18.16 13.59
CA LEU A 190 11.07 17.18 14.32
C LEU A 190 10.90 17.31 15.85
N ALA A 191 10.69 18.52 16.37
CA ALA A 191 10.41 18.76 17.78
C ALA A 191 9.00 18.27 18.17
N GLN A 192 7.98 18.54 17.35
CA GLN A 192 6.61 18.09 17.59
C GLN A 192 6.47 16.56 17.62
N ILE A 193 7.14 15.86 16.70
CA ILE A 193 7.12 14.39 16.68
C ILE A 193 7.84 13.82 17.91
N ARG A 194 8.93 14.46 18.37
CA ARG A 194 9.59 14.10 19.65
C ARG A 194 8.66 14.25 20.85
N LEU A 195 7.84 15.31 20.90
CA LEU A 195 6.90 15.55 22.00
C LEU A 195 5.72 14.56 21.99
N LYS A 196 5.23 14.15 20.82
CA LYS A 196 4.17 13.12 20.70
C LYS A 196 4.61 11.70 21.11
N LYS A 197 5.92 11.44 21.20
CA LYS A 197 6.49 10.13 21.59
C LYS A 197 6.88 10.02 23.07
N ILE A 198 6.54 11.01 23.90
CA ILE A 198 6.70 10.91 25.36
C ILE A 198 5.45 10.19 25.91
N PRO A 199 5.59 9.02 26.56
CA PRO A 199 4.46 8.27 27.10
C PRO A 199 3.73 9.01 28.24
#